data_AF-V5YW32-F1
#
_entry.id   AF-V5YW32-F1
#
_cell.length_a   1.000
_cell.length_b   1.000
_cell.length_c   1.000
_cell.angle_alpha   90.00
_cell.angle_beta   90.00
_cell.angle_gamma   90.00
#
_symmetry.space_group_name_H-M   'P 1'
#
loop_
_entity.id
_entity.type
_entity.pdbx_description
1 polymer ?
#
loop_
_entity_poly.entity_id
_entity_poly.type
_entity_poly.pdbx_seq_one_letter_code
_entity_poly.pdbx_strand_id
1 'polypeptide(L)'
;MILMVDYSDIKNLKVTEIEAERFLHDGGLDSSKRYFLTAANARNKIAVIDTKEGDLEAIIETEGLTPHPGRGANINHPVHGPVWATSHLGDDTVALIGTDPEGHPDQAWKMVQQLYAMGGGSLF
;
A
#
# COMPACT_ATOMS: atom_id res chain seq x y z
N MET A 1 -4.84 -10.49 9.23
CA MET A 1 -3.82 -11.49 8.85
C MET A 1 -3.83 -11.68 7.36
N ILE A 2 -2.64 -11.75 6.75
CA ILE A 2 -2.42 -12.07 5.34
C ILE A 2 -1.75 -13.44 5.29
N LEU A 3 -2.18 -14.29 4.36
CA LEU A 3 -1.48 -15.54 4.05
C LEU A 3 -0.70 -15.34 2.76
N MET A 4 0.62 -15.26 2.87
CA MET A 4 1.50 -15.27 1.71
C MET A 4 1.83 -16.72 1.37
N VAL A 5 1.47 -17.16 0.17
CA VAL A 5 1.64 -18.54 -0.29
C VAL A 5 2.70 -18.57 -1.39
N ASP A 6 3.76 -19.33 -1.16
CA ASP A 6 4.78 -19.61 -2.17
C ASP A 6 4.36 -20.82 -3.02
N TYR A 7 4.16 -20.57 -4.31
CA TYR A 7 3.75 -21.58 -5.30
C TYR A 7 4.93 -22.17 -6.09
N SER A 8 6.19 -21.89 -5.72
CA SER A 8 7.35 -22.46 -6.43
C SER A 8 7.39 -23.99 -6.37
N ASP A 9 6.86 -24.58 -5.31
CA ASP A 9 6.62 -26.03 -5.18
C ASP A 9 5.18 -26.30 -4.76
N ILE A 10 4.32 -26.56 -5.75
CA ILE A 10 2.89 -26.83 -5.55
C ILE A 10 2.65 -28.08 -4.68
N LYS A 11 3.62 -29.00 -4.58
CA LYS A 11 3.48 -30.20 -3.74
C LYS A 11 3.77 -29.92 -2.27
N ASN A 12 4.64 -28.94 -1.98
CA ASN A 12 5.09 -28.59 -0.64
C ASN A 12 4.96 -27.08 -0.42
N LEU A 13 3.73 -26.57 -0.45
CA LEU A 13 3.45 -25.14 -0.30
C LEU A 13 4.04 -24.60 1.00
N LYS A 14 4.80 -23.51 0.90
CA LYS A 14 5.21 -22.71 2.05
C LYS A 14 4.19 -21.59 2.23
N VAL A 15 3.64 -21.46 3.43
CA VAL A 15 2.70 -20.40 3.79
C VAL A 15 3.29 -19.61 4.95
N THR A 16 3.37 -18.29 4.78
CA THR A 16 3.73 -17.35 5.83
C THR A 16 2.47 -16.58 6.25
N GLU A 17 2.16 -16.61 7.54
CA GLU A 17 1.07 -15.83 8.11
C GLU A 17 1.62 -14.51 8.66
N ILE A 18 1.09 -13.40 8.15
CA ILE A 18 1.55 -12.05 8.49
C ILE A 18 0.45 -11.33 9.25
N GLU A 19 0.76 -10.88 10.46
CA GLU A 19 -0.15 -10.09 11.29
C GLU A 19 -0.22 -8.64 10.79
N ALA A 20 -1.03 -8.42 9.77
CA ALA A 20 -1.41 -7.09 9.30
C ALA A 20 -2.71 -6.59 9.97
N GLU A 21 -3.27 -5.49 9.49
CA GLU A 21 -4.51 -4.89 9.99
C GLU A 21 -5.78 -5.70 9.60
N ARG A 22 -6.91 -5.40 10.25
CA ARG A 22 -8.24 -5.95 9.92
C ARG A 22 -8.87 -5.21 8.74
N PHE A 23 -9.82 -5.87 8.06
CA PHE A 23 -10.56 -5.32 6.92
C PHE A 23 -9.68 -5.00 5.70
N LEU A 24 -8.71 -5.87 5.43
CA LEU A 24 -7.94 -5.84 4.19
C LEU A 24 -8.88 -6.06 3.01
N HIS A 25 -8.63 -5.34 1.92
CA HIS A 25 -9.49 -5.35 0.74
C HIS A 25 -8.66 -5.51 -0.54
N ASP A 26 -8.27 -4.41 -1.15
CA ASP A 26 -7.54 -4.33 -2.41
C ASP A 26 -6.15 -3.72 -2.21
N GLY A 27 -5.33 -3.76 -3.26
CA GLY A 27 -3.93 -3.36 -3.19
C GLY A 27 -3.16 -3.67 -4.45
N GLY A 28 -1.93 -3.16 -4.52
CA GLY A 28 -1.04 -3.41 -5.63
C GLY A 28 0.42 -3.37 -5.25
N LEU A 29 1.24 -3.88 -6.17
CA LEU A 29 2.68 -3.81 -6.03
C LEU A 29 3.19 -2.41 -6.35
N ASP A 30 4.21 -2.01 -5.60
CA ASP A 30 5.00 -0.83 -5.88
C ASP A 30 5.68 -0.89 -7.27
N SER A 31 6.41 0.16 -7.63
CA SER A 31 7.08 0.26 -8.93
C SER A 31 8.15 -0.82 -9.13
N SER A 32 8.85 -1.25 -8.07
CA SER A 32 9.90 -2.27 -8.11
C SER A 32 9.35 -3.70 -8.10
N LYS A 33 8.04 -3.88 -7.86
CA LYS A 33 7.38 -5.18 -7.73
C LYS A 33 7.86 -6.00 -6.53
N ARG A 34 8.36 -5.34 -5.49
CA ARG A 34 8.79 -6.00 -4.25
C ARG A 34 7.78 -5.82 -3.13
N TYR A 35 7.24 -4.62 -2.98
CA TYR A 35 6.37 -4.30 -1.86
C TYR A 35 4.91 -4.31 -2.29
N PHE A 36 4.08 -5.04 -1.56
CA PHE A 36 2.64 -5.06 -1.76
C PHE A 36 1.97 -4.10 -0.79
N LEU A 37 1.31 -3.07 -1.32
CA LEU A 37 0.57 -2.08 -0.56
C LEU A 37 -0.92 -2.40 -0.66
N THR A 38 -1.58 -2.63 0.48
CA THR A 38 -2.99 -3.01 0.52
C THR A 38 -3.77 -2.20 1.55
N ALA A 39 -5.01 -1.83 1.18
CA ALA A 39 -5.89 -1.06 2.03
C ALA A 39 -6.57 -1.92 3.08
N ALA A 40 -6.38 -1.53 4.34
CA ALA A 40 -7.28 -1.87 5.44
C ALA A 40 -8.39 -0.80 5.49
N ASN A 41 -9.30 -0.86 4.53
CA ASN A 41 -10.15 0.28 4.15
C ASN A 41 -11.00 0.83 5.31
N ALA A 42 -11.69 -0.03 6.06
CA ALA A 42 -12.53 0.35 7.20
C ALA A 42 -11.72 0.85 8.42
N ARG A 43 -10.39 0.88 8.31
CA ARG A 43 -9.45 1.38 9.32
C ARG A 43 -8.66 2.60 8.85
N ASN A 44 -8.90 3.10 7.64
CA ASN A 44 -8.20 4.26 7.06
C ASN A 44 -6.66 4.07 7.00
N LYS A 45 -6.23 2.83 6.71
CA LYS A 45 -4.83 2.45 6.74
C LYS A 45 -4.39 1.70 5.49
N ILE A 46 -3.11 1.79 5.16
CA ILE A 46 -2.41 0.95 4.18
C ILE A 46 -1.41 0.07 4.94
N ALA A 47 -1.45 -1.24 4.69
CA ALA A 47 -0.40 -2.16 5.12
C ALA A 47 0.59 -2.38 3.97
N VAL A 48 1.88 -2.43 4.31
CA VAL A 48 2.98 -2.66 3.37
C VAL A 48 3.64 -3.99 3.70
N ILE A 49 3.67 -4.90 2.73
CA ILE A 49 4.28 -6.22 2.86
C ILE A 49 5.51 -6.32 1.97
N ASP A 50 6.66 -6.73 2.51
CA ASP A 50 7.80 -7.14 1.69
C ASP A 50 7.55 -8.56 1.18
N THR A 51 7.33 -8.70 -0.13
CA THR A 51 7.03 -10.02 -0.72
C THR A 51 8.28 -10.90 -0.86
N LYS A 52 9.47 -10.31 -0.73
CA LYS A 52 10.74 -11.04 -0.79
C LYS A 52 11.06 -11.67 0.56
N GLU A 53 10.95 -10.90 1.64
CA GLU A 53 11.26 -11.38 3.00
C GLU A 53 10.04 -12.04 3.66
N GLY A 54 8.82 -11.63 3.27
CA GLY A 54 7.58 -12.23 3.72
C GLY A 54 7.06 -11.68 5.04
N ASP A 55 7.27 -10.40 5.31
CA ASP A 55 6.92 -9.73 6.55
C ASP A 55 6.20 -8.38 6.34
N LEU A 56 5.68 -7.84 7.44
CA LEU A 56 5.00 -6.54 7.49
C LEU A 56 6.04 -5.45 7.72
N GLU A 57 6.18 -4.55 6.75
CA GLU A 57 7.11 -3.42 6.82
C GLU A 57 6.49 -2.24 7.58
N ALA A 58 5.22 -1.93 7.28
CA ALA A 58 4.55 -0.77 7.87
C ALA A 58 3.02 -0.87 7.84
N ILE A 59 2.40 -0.13 8.74
CA ILE A 59 0.99 0.22 8.71
C ILE A 59 0.91 1.75 8.74
N ILE A 60 0.33 2.33 7.69
CA ILE A 60 0.35 3.76 7.42
C ILE A 60 -1.08 4.29 7.48
N GLU A 61 -1.34 5.33 8.28
CA GLU A 61 -2.61 6.05 8.24
C GLU A 61 -2.63 7.02 7.05
N THR A 62 -3.72 7.02 6.27
CA THR A 62 -3.80 7.81 5.03
C THR A 62 -4.37 9.21 5.22
N GLU A 63 -4.74 9.58 6.45
CA GLU A 63 -5.47 10.79 6.86
C GLU A 63 -6.87 10.98 6.22
N GLY A 64 -7.14 10.33 5.08
CA GLY A 64 -8.45 10.23 4.45
C GLY A 64 -9.28 9.04 4.94
N LEU A 65 -10.52 8.96 4.43
CA LEU A 65 -11.55 8.01 4.85
C LEU A 65 -11.76 6.92 3.81
N THR A 66 -11.60 5.65 4.21
CA THR A 66 -11.83 4.48 3.36
C THR A 66 -10.96 4.50 2.09
N PRO A 67 -9.62 4.31 2.22
CA PRO A 67 -8.74 4.21 1.06
C PRO A 67 -9.19 3.04 0.19
N HIS A 68 -9.27 3.28 -1.13
CA HIS A 68 -9.74 2.30 -2.10
C HIS A 68 -8.90 2.36 -3.39
N PRO A 69 -7.69 1.80 -3.36
CA PRO A 69 -6.71 2.02 -4.42
C PRO A 69 -7.00 1.27 -5.73
N GLY A 70 -7.80 0.21 -5.71
CA GLY A 70 -7.69 -0.85 -6.71
C GLY A 70 -6.29 -1.47 -6.65
N ARG A 71 -5.44 -1.16 -7.64
CA ARG A 71 -4.00 -1.50 -7.62
C ARG A 71 -3.10 -0.32 -7.22
N GLY A 72 -3.70 0.85 -7.05
CA GLY A 72 -3.04 2.13 -6.90
C GLY A 72 -2.28 2.58 -8.14
N ALA A 73 -1.61 3.73 -8.02
CA ALA A 73 -0.79 4.29 -9.08
C ALA A 73 0.64 4.53 -8.59
N ASN A 74 1.62 4.03 -9.35
CA ASN A 74 3.04 4.27 -9.09
C ASN A 74 3.50 5.52 -9.85
N ILE A 75 4.12 6.46 -9.15
CA ILE A 75 4.53 7.77 -9.69
C ILE A 75 5.95 8.06 -9.22
N ASN A 76 6.81 8.54 -10.12
CA ASN A 76 8.09 9.14 -9.71
C ASN A 76 7.86 10.61 -9.38
N HIS A 77 7.70 10.92 -8.09
CA HIS A 77 7.46 12.27 -7.62
C HIS A 77 8.76 13.11 -7.69
N PRO A 78 8.73 14.34 -8.21
CA PRO A 78 9.94 15.14 -8.43
C PRO A 78 10.69 15.52 -7.16
N VAL A 79 10.02 15.49 -5.99
CA VAL A 79 10.61 15.85 -4.69
C VAL A 79 10.79 14.63 -3.77
N HIS A 80 9.89 13.65 -3.86
CA HIS A 80 9.82 12.54 -2.89
C HIS A 80 10.33 11.22 -3.44
N GLY A 81 10.74 11.18 -4.72
CA GLY A 81 11.14 9.94 -5.38
C GLY A 81 9.94 9.04 -5.70
N PRO A 82 10.13 7.71 -5.79
CA PRO A 82 9.06 6.76 -6.05
C PRO A 82 7.98 6.80 -4.96
N VAL A 83 6.74 7.04 -5.38
CA VAL A 83 5.56 7.01 -4.51
C VAL A 83 4.46 6.13 -5.11
N TRP A 84 3.62 5.61 -4.24
CA TRP A 84 2.39 4.91 -4.58
C TRP A 84 1.19 5.70 -4.08
N ALA A 85 0.17 5.83 -4.92
CA ALA A 85 -0.99 6.66 -4.69
C ALA A 85 -2.27 5.84 -4.48
N THR A 86 -3.11 6.31 -3.54
CA THR A 86 -4.48 5.82 -3.35
C THR A 86 -5.44 7.00 -3.22
N SER A 87 -6.60 6.88 -3.86
CA SER A 87 -7.77 7.72 -3.60
C SER A 87 -8.60 7.15 -2.44
N HIS A 88 -9.64 7.90 -2.05
CA HIS A 88 -10.54 7.58 -0.96
C HIS A 88 -12.00 7.56 -1.44
N LEU A 89 -12.78 6.62 -0.90
CA LEU A 89 -14.23 6.62 -1.14
C LEU A 89 -14.97 7.57 -0.21
N GLY A 90 -14.46 7.78 1.00
CA GLY A 90 -15.14 8.56 2.05
C GLY A 90 -14.91 10.07 1.97
N ASP A 91 -13.94 10.53 1.18
CA ASP A 91 -13.63 11.95 0.99
C ASP A 91 -12.90 12.19 -0.34
N ASP A 92 -12.54 13.44 -0.61
CA ASP A 92 -11.94 13.91 -1.86
C ASP A 92 -10.40 13.89 -1.88
N THR A 93 -9.76 13.18 -0.95
CA THR A 93 -8.31 13.18 -0.81
C THR A 93 -7.64 12.06 -1.60
N VAL A 94 -6.38 12.29 -1.99
CA VAL A 94 -5.47 11.28 -2.56
C VAL A 94 -4.20 11.28 -1.73
N ALA A 95 -3.83 10.14 -1.16
CA ALA A 95 -2.61 9.99 -0.38
C ALA A 95 -1.47 9.47 -1.27
N LEU A 96 -0.30 10.09 -1.16
CA LEU A 96 0.96 9.62 -1.75
C LEU A 96 1.84 9.03 -0.65
N ILE A 97 2.27 7.79 -0.84
CA ILE A 97 3.12 7.05 0.10
C ILE A 97 4.48 6.79 -0.55
N GLY A 98 5.58 7.10 0.14
CA GLY A 98 6.93 6.79 -0.35
C GLY A 98 7.22 5.28 -0.32
N THR A 99 7.82 4.74 -1.39
CA THR A 99 8.03 3.29 -1.56
C THR A 99 9.47 2.87 -1.82
N ASP A 100 10.44 3.76 -1.57
CA ASP A 100 11.86 3.50 -1.85
C ASP A 100 12.72 3.59 -0.58
N PRO A 101 12.81 2.51 0.21
CA PRO A 101 13.60 2.48 1.44
C PRO A 101 15.12 2.55 1.22
N GLU A 102 15.62 2.31 0.00
CA GLU A 102 17.06 2.35 -0.30
C GLU A 102 17.49 3.74 -0.81
N GLY A 103 16.78 4.30 -1.80
CA GLY A 103 17.12 5.60 -2.38
C GLY A 103 16.52 6.79 -1.66
N HIS A 104 15.38 6.62 -0.98
CA HIS A 104 14.65 7.68 -0.28
C HIS A 104 14.20 7.24 1.15
N PRO A 105 15.13 6.77 2.01
CA PRO A 105 14.80 6.16 3.30
C PRO A 105 13.98 7.08 4.23
N ASP A 106 14.22 8.38 4.19
CA ASP A 106 13.48 9.34 5.02
C ASP A 106 12.00 9.45 4.64
N GLN A 107 11.64 9.06 3.41
CA GLN A 107 10.29 9.15 2.85
C GLN A 107 9.58 7.79 2.81
N ALA A 108 10.34 6.69 2.86
CA ALA A 108 9.80 5.35 2.77
C ALA A 108 8.77 5.08 3.88
N TRP A 109 7.65 4.49 3.47
CA TRP A 109 6.56 4.06 4.35
C TRP A 109 5.91 5.19 5.15
N LYS A 110 5.94 6.41 4.59
CA LYS A 110 5.24 7.58 5.14
C LYS A 110 4.27 8.12 4.10
N MET A 111 3.17 8.70 4.57
CA MET A 111 2.36 9.59 3.75
C MET A 111 3.17 10.87 3.55
N VAL A 112 3.66 11.09 2.32
CA VAL A 112 4.57 12.19 2.00
C VAL A 112 3.83 13.42 1.50
N GLN A 113 2.63 13.22 0.95
CA GLN A 113 1.80 14.30 0.44
C GLN A 113 0.34 13.86 0.32
N GLN A 114 -0.56 14.79 0.68
CA GLN A 114 -1.98 14.68 0.39
C GLN A 114 -2.34 15.63 -0.75
N LEU A 115 -3.13 15.13 -1.69
CA LEU A 115 -3.74 15.90 -2.78
C LEU A 115 -5.26 15.91 -2.61
N TYR A 116 -5.92 16.84 -3.29
CA TYR A 116 -7.38 16.90 -3.40
C TYR A 116 -7.80 16.66 -4.85
N ALA A 117 -8.83 15.83 -5.04
CA ALA A 117 -9.35 15.42 -6.33
C ALA A 117 -10.86 15.71 -6.44
N MET A 118 -11.50 15.26 -7.53
CA MET A 118 -12.93 15.47 -7.74
C MET A 118 -13.78 14.54 -6.86
N GLY A 119 -13.88 14.84 -5.56
CA GLY A 119 -14.89 14.28 -4.66
C GLY A 119 -14.71 12.81 -4.25
N GLY A 120 -15.23 12.45 -3.08
CA GLY A 120 -15.28 11.05 -2.62
C GLY A 120 -16.22 10.18 -3.45
N GLY A 121 -15.85 8.91 -3.60
CA GLY A 121 -16.60 7.91 -4.36
C GLY A 121 -15.96 7.52 -5.70
N SER A 122 -14.76 8.00 -6.01
CA SER A 122 -13.98 7.47 -7.13
C SER A 122 -13.53 6.04 -6.81
N LEU A 123 -13.86 5.09 -7.69
CA LEU A 123 -13.41 3.70 -7.52
C LEU A 123 -11.91 3.53 -7.83
N PHE A 124 -11.32 4.45 -8.61
CA PHE A 124 -9.91 4.48 -9.04
C PHE A 124 -9.46 5.93 -9.26
#